data_AF-A0A383EY04-F1
#
_entry.id   AF-A0A383EY04-F1
#
_cell.length_a   1.000
_cell.length_b   1.000
_cell.length_c   1.000
_cell.angle_alpha   90.00
_cell.angle_beta   90.00
_cell.angle_gamma   90.00
#
_symmetry.space_group_name_H-M   'P 1'
#
loop_
_entity.id
_entity.type
_entity.pdbx_description
1 polymer ?
#
loop_
_entity_poly.entity_id
_entity_poly.type
_entity_poly.pdbx_seq_one_letter_code
_entity_poly.pdbx_strand_id
1 'polypeptide(L)'
;MSTIEKIELYIDLSKRVNKYERLLDTSRNNYFTSKNVSAIRDHTKSLKSKRDSTRLIAEKSIEDEITKILKELGVKNKLGIVFPPVDIRLQNIPKVLVTSPRNEIRMIDSVLIDPEISLKERDTIENTLFQAYDTSALVDDLSG
;
A
#
# COMPACT_ATOMS: atom_id res chain seq x y z
N MET A 1 -6.45 21.44 -13.01
CA MET A 1 -5.40 20.41 -12.89
C MET A 1 -5.37 19.57 -14.15
N SER A 2 -4.20 19.49 -14.80
CA SER A 2 -3.86 18.54 -15.86
C SER A 2 -3.97 17.08 -15.38
N THR A 3 -4.12 16.13 -16.31
CA THR A 3 -4.07 14.68 -16.05
C THR A 3 -2.82 14.30 -15.24
N ILE A 4 -1.67 14.86 -15.61
CA ILE A 4 -0.39 14.60 -14.94
C ILE A 4 -0.42 15.10 -13.49
N GLU A 5 -0.90 16.33 -13.26
CA GLU A 5 -0.96 16.92 -11.91
C GLU A 5 -1.85 16.11 -10.95
N LYS A 6 -2.92 15.50 -11.45
CA LYS A 6 -3.80 14.62 -10.65
C LYS A 6 -3.08 13.35 -10.19
N ILE A 7 -2.30 12.74 -11.10
CA ILE A 7 -1.52 11.53 -10.82
C ILE A 7 -0.38 11.85 -9.86
N GLU A 8 0.35 12.94 -10.10
CA GLU A 8 1.45 13.38 -9.24
C GLU A 8 0.98 13.66 -7.82
N LEU A 9 -0.20 14.29 -7.66
CA LEU A 9 -0.80 14.52 -6.35
C LEU A 9 -1.04 13.21 -5.58
N TYR A 10 -1.57 12.18 -6.25
CA TYR A 10 -1.77 10.87 -5.63
C TYR A 10 -0.43 10.23 -5.21
N ILE A 11 0.58 10.30 -6.07
CA ILE A 11 1.91 9.73 -5.79
C ILE A 11 2.56 10.43 -4.59
N ASP A 12 2.52 11.78 -4.54
CA ASP A 12 3.06 12.55 -3.42
C ASP A 12 2.33 12.23 -2.10
N LEU A 13 1.01 12.17 -2.12
CA LEU A 13 0.23 11.78 -0.94
C LEU A 13 0.57 10.36 -0.48
N SER A 14 0.74 9.42 -1.40
CA SER A 14 1.13 8.04 -1.09
C SER A 14 2.51 7.97 -0.44
N LYS A 15 3.49 8.71 -0.97
CA LYS A 15 4.84 8.81 -0.37
C LYS A 15 4.78 9.40 1.04
N ARG A 16 3.96 10.43 1.25
CA ARG A 16 3.78 11.05 2.58
C ARG A 16 3.14 10.08 3.57
N VAL A 17 2.09 9.37 3.18
CA VAL A 17 1.46 8.35 4.04
C VAL A 17 2.50 7.32 4.48
N ASN A 18 3.22 6.72 3.54
CA ASN A 18 4.23 5.70 3.86
C ASN A 18 5.33 6.24 4.78
N LYS A 19 5.76 7.50 4.56
CA LYS A 19 6.75 8.17 5.44
C LYS A 19 6.24 8.28 6.88
N TYR A 20 5.00 8.73 7.08
CA TYR A 20 4.45 8.91 8.43
C TYR A 20 4.09 7.59 9.12
N GLU A 21 3.70 6.56 8.36
CA GLU A 21 3.55 5.21 8.90
C GLU A 21 4.87 4.67 9.43
N ARG A 22 5.96 4.76 8.66
CA ARG A 22 7.30 4.35 9.13
C ARG A 22 7.75 5.12 10.38
N LEU A 23 7.40 6.40 10.49
CA LEU A 23 7.67 7.19 11.69
C LEU A 23 6.88 6.69 12.90
N LEU A 24 5.61 6.32 12.74
CA LEU A 24 4.81 5.72 13.80
C LEU A 24 5.36 4.36 14.25
N ASP A 25 5.82 3.55 13.29
CA ASP A 25 6.44 2.25 13.55
C ASP A 25 7.71 2.43 14.39
N THR A 26 8.59 3.36 13.99
CA THR A 26 9.85 3.65 14.72
C THR A 26 9.60 4.27 16.10
N SER A 27 8.53 5.05 16.27
CA SER A 27 8.23 5.77 17.51
C SER A 27 7.88 4.84 18.68
N ARG A 28 7.47 3.58 18.44
CA ARG A 28 7.22 2.60 19.50
C ARG A 28 8.49 2.01 20.11
N ASN A 29 9.62 2.05 19.39
CA ASN A 29 10.92 1.56 19.87
C ASN A 29 11.73 2.63 20.63
N ASN A 30 11.26 3.88 20.68
CA ASN A 30 11.94 5.02 21.30
C ASN A 30 11.02 5.76 22.30
N TYR A 31 11.62 6.52 23.22
CA TYR A 31 10.95 7.37 24.21
C TYR A 31 10.25 8.61 23.59
N PHE A 32 9.43 8.44 22.55
CA PHE A 32 8.58 9.53 22.06
C PHE A 32 7.45 9.82 23.05
N THR A 33 7.22 11.10 23.34
CA THR A 33 6.14 11.54 24.22
C THR A 33 4.78 11.17 23.60
N SER A 34 3.87 10.59 24.39
CA SER A 34 2.55 10.07 23.93
C SER A 34 1.72 11.09 23.13
N LYS A 35 1.84 12.38 23.46
CA LYS A 35 1.18 13.50 22.76
C LYS A 35 1.65 13.65 21.30
N ASN A 36 2.94 13.45 21.02
CA ASN A 36 3.50 13.57 19.68
C ASN A 36 3.06 12.39 18.79
N VAL A 37 2.99 11.19 19.37
CA VAL A 37 2.52 9.98 18.66
C VAL A 37 1.04 10.11 18.25
N SER A 38 0.19 10.64 19.13
CA SER A 38 -1.21 10.89 18.81
C SER A 38 -1.37 11.89 17.66
N ALA A 39 -0.64 13.01 17.71
CA ALA A 39 -0.71 14.02 16.66
C ALA A 39 -0.26 13.49 15.28
N ILE A 40 0.82 12.69 15.24
CA ILE A 40 1.30 12.06 14.01
C ILE A 40 0.26 11.06 13.47
N ARG A 41 -0.39 10.30 14.36
CA ARG A 41 -1.45 9.35 13.98
C ARG A 41 -2.64 10.07 13.34
N ASP A 42 -3.11 11.15 13.94
CA ASP A 42 -4.23 11.93 13.43
C ASP A 42 -3.89 12.57 12.07
N HIS A 43 -2.66 13.09 11.94
CA HIS A 43 -2.16 13.60 10.67
C HIS A 43 -2.10 12.52 9.58
N THR A 44 -1.60 11.34 9.93
CA THR A 44 -1.52 10.18 9.01
C THR A 44 -2.91 9.77 8.54
N LYS A 45 -3.90 9.74 9.44
CA LYS A 45 -5.29 9.44 9.09
C LYS A 45 -5.86 10.44 8.09
N SER A 46 -5.63 11.73 8.30
CA SER A 46 -6.04 12.78 7.36
C SER A 46 -5.38 12.64 5.98
N LEU A 47 -4.08 12.34 5.95
CA LEU A 47 -3.34 12.10 4.71
C LEU A 47 -3.87 10.87 3.96
N LYS A 48 -4.19 9.78 4.65
CA LYS A 48 -4.81 8.58 4.05
C LYS A 48 -6.14 8.93 3.39
N SER A 49 -7.04 9.60 4.11
CA SER A 49 -8.32 10.04 3.54
C SER A 49 -8.14 10.90 2.28
N LYS A 50 -7.15 11.80 2.27
CA LYS A 50 -6.85 12.64 1.10
C LYS A 50 -6.24 11.85 -0.06
N ARG A 51 -5.35 10.91 0.23
CA ARG A 51 -4.78 9.99 -0.76
C ARG A 51 -5.88 9.17 -1.42
N ASP A 52 -6.80 8.61 -0.64
CA ASP A 52 -7.84 7.70 -1.12
C ASP A 52 -8.87 8.44 -2.00
N SER A 53 -9.21 9.69 -1.66
CA SER A 53 -10.05 10.52 -2.53
C SER A 53 -9.35 10.92 -3.84
N THR A 54 -8.04 11.17 -3.78
CA THR A 54 -7.24 11.49 -4.97
C THR A 54 -6.99 10.26 -5.84
N ARG A 55 -6.95 9.06 -5.24
CA ARG A 55 -6.76 7.78 -5.95
C ARG A 55 -7.77 7.59 -7.06
N LEU A 56 -9.06 7.74 -6.75
CA LEU A 56 -10.15 7.57 -7.72
C LEU A 56 -9.99 8.54 -8.91
N ILE A 57 -9.52 9.76 -8.64
CA ILE A 57 -9.28 10.77 -9.66
C ILE A 57 -8.08 10.38 -10.54
N ALA A 58 -7.01 9.86 -9.93
CA ALA A 58 -5.82 9.41 -10.64
C ALA A 58 -6.10 8.18 -11.52
N GLU A 59 -6.76 7.15 -10.98
CA GLU A 59 -7.22 5.96 -11.72
C GLU A 59 -8.05 6.36 -12.93
N LYS A 60 -9.10 7.17 -12.72
CA LYS A 60 -9.97 7.64 -13.80
C LYS A 60 -9.20 8.39 -14.88
N SER A 61 -8.24 9.22 -14.48
CA SER A 61 -7.41 10.00 -15.42
C SER A 61 -6.53 9.09 -16.28
N ILE A 62 -5.99 8.02 -15.71
CA ILE A 62 -5.21 7.00 -16.44
C ILE A 62 -6.12 6.20 -17.37
N GLU A 63 -7.28 5.74 -16.88
CA GLU A 63 -8.26 4.99 -17.65
C GLU A 63 -8.74 5.77 -18.88
N ASP A 64 -9.02 7.07 -18.73
CA ASP A 64 -9.45 7.94 -19.82
C ASP A 64 -8.36 8.10 -20.88
N GLU A 65 -7.11 8.33 -20.47
CA GLU A 65 -6.01 8.51 -21.41
C GLU A 65 -5.72 7.21 -22.18
N ILE A 66 -5.70 6.07 -21.48
CA ILE A 66 -5.55 4.76 -22.14
C ILE A 66 -6.73 4.51 -23.08
N THR A 67 -7.97 4.76 -22.64
CA THR A 67 -9.16 4.59 -23.48
C THR A 67 -9.11 5.45 -24.74
N LYS A 68 -8.63 6.69 -24.62
CA LYS A 68 -8.46 7.60 -25.75
C LYS A 68 -7.44 7.03 -26.75
N ILE A 69 -6.26 6.63 -26.27
CA ILE A 69 -5.21 6.04 -27.11
C ILE A 69 -5.72 4.74 -27.80
N LEU A 70 -6.42 3.87 -27.07
CA LEU A 70 -7.00 2.64 -27.64
C LEU A 70 -8.01 2.93 -28.77
N LYS A 71 -8.83 3.99 -28.62
CA LYS A 71 -9.74 4.43 -29.70
C LYS A 71 -8.98 4.92 -30.93
N GLU A 72 -7.90 5.68 -30.73
CA GLU A 72 -7.03 6.20 -31.81
C GLU A 72 -6.34 5.05 -32.55
N LEU A 73 -5.90 4.02 -31.83
CA LEU A 73 -5.31 2.80 -32.39
C LEU A 73 -6.32 1.84 -33.04
N GLY A 74 -7.62 2.16 -33.01
CA GLY A 74 -8.67 1.31 -33.57
C GLY A 74 -8.97 0.06 -32.73
N VAL A 75 -8.50 -0.02 -31.49
CA VAL A 75 -8.81 -1.09 -30.53
C VAL A 75 -10.20 -0.84 -29.96
N LYS A 76 -11.21 -1.12 -30.77
CA LYS A 76 -12.63 -0.92 -30.45
C LYS A 76 -13.46 -2.04 -31.05
N ASN A 77 -14.57 -2.35 -30.40
CA ASN A 77 -15.54 -3.31 -30.92
C ASN A 77 -16.28 -2.74 -32.15
N LYS A 78 -17.15 -3.56 -32.77
CA LYS A 78 -17.96 -3.15 -33.94
C LYS A 78 -18.88 -1.95 -33.67
N LEU A 79 -19.18 -1.66 -32.41
CA LEU A 79 -19.99 -0.50 -31.97
C LEU A 79 -19.14 0.76 -31.71
N GLY A 80 -17.82 0.70 -31.93
CA GLY A 80 -16.90 1.82 -31.74
C GLY A 80 -16.49 2.06 -30.29
N ILE A 81 -16.76 1.12 -29.39
CA ILE A 81 -16.47 1.22 -27.95
C ILE A 81 -15.23 0.38 -27.62
N VAL A 82 -14.37 0.88 -26.73
CA VAL A 82 -13.26 0.08 -26.15
C VAL A 82 -13.88 -0.97 -25.24
N PHE A 83 -13.71 -2.24 -25.58
CA PHE A 83 -14.23 -3.36 -24.81
C PHE A 83 -13.20 -4.50 -24.73
N PRO A 84 -12.91 -5.04 -23.52
CA PRO A 84 -13.46 -4.64 -22.22
C PRO A 84 -13.09 -3.19 -21.82
N PRO A 85 -13.85 -2.54 -20.93
CA PRO A 85 -13.51 -1.20 -20.46
C PRO A 85 -12.15 -1.23 -19.74
N VAL A 86 -11.37 -0.16 -19.89
CA VAL A 86 -10.14 0.01 -19.14
C VAL A 86 -10.50 0.23 -17.68
N ASP A 87 -10.00 -0.63 -16.80
CA ASP A 87 -10.20 -0.56 -15.36
C ASP A 87 -8.83 -0.67 -14.69
N ILE A 88 -8.40 0.40 -14.03
CA ILE A 88 -7.11 0.48 -13.34
C ILE A 88 -7.35 0.66 -11.85
N ARG A 89 -6.55 -0.05 -11.05
CA ARG A 89 -6.54 0.10 -9.60
C ARG A 89 -5.13 0.39 -9.12
N LEU A 90 -4.97 1.53 -8.45
CA LEU A 90 -3.75 1.93 -7.75
C LEU A 90 -3.83 1.36 -6.34
N GLN A 91 -3.01 0.36 -6.08
CA GLN A 91 -2.99 -0.38 -4.82
C GLN A 91 -1.68 -0.08 -4.07
N ASN A 92 -1.74 -0.13 -2.74
CA ASN A 92 -0.52 -0.11 -1.94
C ASN A 92 0.24 -1.44 -2.16
N ILE A 93 1.56 -1.37 -2.12
CA ILE A 93 2.41 -2.55 -2.26
C ILE A 93 2.11 -3.51 -1.10
N PRO A 94 1.81 -4.80 -1.37
CA PRO A 94 1.51 -5.77 -0.32
C PRO A 94 2.68 -5.91 0.65
N LYS A 95 2.37 -6.34 1.87
CA LYS A 95 3.40 -6.73 2.83
C LYS A 95 3.81 -8.17 2.57
N VAL A 96 4.98 -8.58 3.08
CA VAL A 96 5.43 -9.97 3.03
C VAL A 96 5.54 -10.51 4.44
N LEU A 97 4.94 -11.67 4.68
CA LEU A 97 5.24 -12.50 5.82
C LEU A 97 6.32 -13.48 5.42
N VAL A 98 7.43 -13.45 6.13
CA VAL A 98 8.55 -14.38 5.97
C VAL A 98 8.63 -15.26 7.21
N THR A 99 8.85 -16.56 7.01
CA THR A 99 9.07 -17.50 8.11
C THR A 99 10.45 -18.15 8.02
N SER A 100 11.05 -18.43 9.19
CA SER A 100 12.38 -19.02 9.33
C SER A 100 12.41 -19.99 10.53
N PRO A 101 13.17 -21.09 10.46
CA PRO A 101 13.47 -21.87 11.66
C PRO A 101 14.28 -21.01 12.64
N ARG A 102 14.24 -21.38 13.93
CA ARG A 102 14.99 -20.67 14.97
C ARG A 102 16.45 -21.08 15.07
N ASN A 103 16.76 -22.31 14.67
CA ASN A 103 18.08 -22.92 14.88
C ASN A 103 19.00 -22.77 13.66
N GLU A 104 18.52 -22.18 12.57
CA GLU A 104 19.30 -21.94 11.36
C GLU A 104 18.79 -20.69 10.65
N ILE A 105 19.70 -19.96 9.98
CA ILE A 105 19.33 -18.81 9.16
C ILE A 105 18.88 -19.34 7.79
N ARG A 106 17.57 -19.57 7.64
CA ARG A 106 16.99 -20.05 6.38
C ARG A 106 15.55 -19.57 6.23
N MET A 107 15.21 -19.05 5.06
CA MET A 107 13.83 -18.74 4.72
C MET A 107 13.07 -20.04 4.38
N ILE A 108 11.96 -20.31 5.07
CA ILE A 108 11.09 -21.48 4.80
C ILE A 108 10.06 -21.11 3.74
N ASP A 109 9.32 -20.04 3.98
CA ASP A 109 8.18 -19.64 3.17
C ASP A 109 8.01 -18.12 3.18
N SER A 110 7.38 -17.59 2.13
CA SER A 110 6.99 -16.20 2.03
C SER A 110 5.59 -16.05 1.41
N VAL A 111 4.76 -15.26 2.07
CA VAL A 111 3.37 -15.03 1.65
C VAL A 111 3.08 -13.54 1.59
N LEU A 112 2.40 -13.11 0.53
CA LEU A 112 1.90 -11.74 0.42
C LEU A 112 0.71 -11.52 1.35
N ILE A 113 0.76 -10.48 2.15
CA ILE A 113 -0.28 -10.08 3.08
C ILE A 113 -0.85 -8.72 2.67
N ASP A 114 -2.11 -8.50 3.02
CA ASP A 114 -2.82 -7.24 2.84
C ASP A 114 -1.94 -6.04 3.25
N PRO A 115 -1.75 -5.05 2.37
CA PRO A 115 -0.93 -3.87 2.64
C PRO A 115 -1.44 -3.00 3.80
N GLU A 116 -2.72 -3.10 4.13
CA GLU A 116 -3.40 -2.23 5.10
C GLU A 116 -3.50 -2.82 6.51
N ILE A 117 -2.90 -4.01 6.75
CA ILE A 117 -2.85 -4.55 8.12
C ILE A 117 -2.18 -3.58 9.08
N SER A 118 -2.80 -3.40 10.23
CA SER A 118 -2.28 -2.60 11.31
C SER A 118 -1.06 -3.27 11.96
N LEU A 119 -0.26 -2.47 12.66
CA LEU A 119 0.82 -2.99 13.48
C LEU A 119 0.36 -4.04 14.48
N LYS A 120 -0.80 -3.84 15.11
CA LYS A 120 -1.34 -4.82 16.06
C LYS A 120 -1.61 -6.15 15.37
N GLU A 121 -2.09 -6.12 14.13
CA GLU A 121 -2.31 -7.32 13.33
C GLU A 121 -0.98 -7.98 12.92
N ARG A 122 0.04 -7.20 12.53
CA ARG A 122 1.41 -7.72 12.32
C ARG A 122 1.92 -8.47 13.55
N ASP A 123 1.92 -7.81 14.71
CA ASP A 123 2.37 -8.40 16.00
C ASP A 123 1.57 -9.67 16.32
N THR A 124 0.26 -9.67 16.04
CA THR A 124 -0.61 -10.81 16.29
C THR A 124 -0.23 -12.00 15.39
N ILE A 125 -0.01 -11.76 14.10
CA ILE A 125 0.39 -12.78 13.13
C ILE A 125 1.72 -13.41 13.53
N GLU A 126 2.74 -12.58 13.81
CA GLU A 126 4.08 -13.04 14.17
C GLU A 126 4.08 -13.85 15.47
N ASN A 127 3.43 -13.35 16.52
CA ASN A 127 3.35 -14.05 17.79
C ASN A 127 2.54 -15.35 17.71
N THR A 128 1.49 -15.38 16.89
CA THR A 128 0.69 -16.59 16.69
C THR A 128 1.52 -17.68 16.04
N LEU A 129 2.32 -17.35 15.02
CA LEU A 129 3.20 -18.31 14.34
C LEU A 129 4.32 -18.80 15.27
N PHE A 130 4.86 -17.91 16.09
CA PHE A 130 5.84 -18.29 17.10
C PHE A 130 5.24 -19.27 18.13
N GLN A 131 4.07 -18.96 18.69
CA GLN A 131 3.45 -19.79 19.72
C GLN A 131 2.96 -21.14 19.19
N ALA A 132 2.42 -21.18 17.97
CA ALA A 132 1.85 -22.40 17.40
C ALA A 132 2.90 -23.34 16.79
N TYR A 133 3.99 -22.80 16.23
CA TYR A 133 4.92 -23.56 15.40
C TYR A 133 6.41 -23.38 15.77
N ASP A 134 6.73 -22.68 16.87
CA ASP A 134 8.11 -22.34 17.28
C ASP A 134 8.97 -21.76 16.13
N THR A 135 8.30 -21.03 15.23
CA THR A 135 8.89 -20.50 14.00
C THR A 135 9.11 -18.99 14.16
N SER A 136 10.25 -18.49 13.66
CA SER A 136 10.47 -17.05 13.56
C SER A 136 9.64 -16.52 12.39
N ALA A 137 8.82 -15.52 12.65
CA ALA A 137 7.98 -14.87 11.65
C ALA A 137 8.27 -13.37 11.64
N LEU A 138 8.32 -12.77 10.44
CA LEU A 138 8.48 -11.34 10.25
C LEU A 138 7.53 -10.87 9.16
N VAL A 139 6.68 -9.91 9.50
CA VAL A 139 5.86 -9.18 8.54
C VAL A 139 6.55 -7.87 8.20
N ASP A 140 7.04 -7.77 6.97
CA ASP A 140 7.77 -6.59 6.51
C ASP A 140 7.09 -5.95 5.29
N ASP A 141 7.41 -4.69 5.05
CA ASP A 141 7.03 -4.01 3.82
C ASP A 141 7.92 -4.50 2.67
N LEU A 142 7.30 -4.94 1.58
CA LEU A 142 8.04 -5.20 0.35
C LEU A 142 8.64 -3.89 -0.14
N SER A 143 9.95 -3.75 0.01
CA SER A 143 10.67 -2.56 -0.38
C SER A 143 11.15 -2.70 -1.82
N GLY A 144 10.90 -1.63 -2.59
CA GLY A 144 11.78 -1.11 -3.63
C GLY A 144 12.24 0.28 -3.23
#